data_AF-X0SFZ2-F1
#
_entry.id   AF-X0SFZ2-F1
#
_cell.length_a   1.000
_cell.length_b   1.000
_cell.length_c   1.000
_cell.angle_alpha   90.00
_cell.angle_beta   90.00
_cell.angle_gamma   90.00
#
_symmetry.space_group_name_H-M   'P 1'
#
loop_
_entity.id
_entity.type
_entity.pdbx_description
1 polymer ?
#
loop_
_entity_poly.entity_id
_entity_poly.type
_entity_poly.pdbx_seq_one_letter_code
_entity_poly.pdbx_strand_id
1 'polypeptide(L)'
;MYWVIGAVAVVGVVAWLNGEEERACANYHASSHRLSTETRQRQQQIAERRANYAKNQDFYEHIELHHASHLTADALYKELDNHKKIVDIFRRKQQSFGQCIAELKKQRDTAKGSHKQAIREQLQQMREQFNEAKNYLVMLAEQKENQLTDIRQINQATREYKLYIRDHCGQKGRDWYERGVERTRLRSA
;
A
#
# COMPACT_ATOMS: atom_id res chain seq x y z
N MET A 1 -27.43 15.60 17.19
CA MET A 1 -28.47 16.30 17.97
C MET A 1 -29.13 17.29 17.02
N TYR A 2 -30.27 16.92 16.44
CA TYR A 2 -30.94 17.65 15.36
C TYR A 2 -31.75 18.82 15.92
N TRP A 3 -31.36 20.05 15.59
CA TRP A 3 -32.22 21.22 15.78
C TRP A 3 -33.04 21.43 14.51
N VAL A 4 -34.26 20.87 14.50
CA VAL A 4 -35.33 21.25 13.57
C VAL A 4 -36.09 22.39 14.25
N ILE A 5 -35.63 23.62 14.06
CA ILE A 5 -36.47 24.79 14.35
C ILE A 5 -37.24 25.14 13.08
N GLY A 6 -38.57 25.17 13.21
CA GLY A 6 -39.41 26.05 12.42
C GLY A 6 -40.28 25.38 11.38
N ALA A 7 -41.42 24.85 11.82
CA ALA A 7 -42.71 24.98 11.11
C ALA A 7 -43.82 24.34 11.96
N VAL A 8 -44.26 25.05 13.02
CA VAL A 8 -45.58 24.77 13.60
C VAL A 8 -46.60 25.34 12.61
N ALA A 9 -47.17 24.48 11.77
CA ALA A 9 -48.26 24.85 10.88
C ALA A 9 -49.54 24.99 11.70
N VAL A 10 -49.94 26.25 11.95
CA VAL A 10 -51.29 26.58 12.43
C VAL A 10 -52.25 26.33 11.26
N VAL A 11 -52.73 25.09 11.13
CA VAL A 11 -53.86 24.77 10.26
C VAL A 11 -55.10 24.88 11.12
N GLY A 12 -55.79 26.02 11.09
CA GLY A 12 -57.01 26.17 11.89
C GLY A 12 -57.73 27.52 11.91
N VAL A 13 -57.27 28.57 11.23
CA VAL A 13 -57.98 29.87 11.24
C VAL A 13 -57.94 30.50 9.84
N VAL A 14 -58.75 29.99 8.90
CA VAL A 14 -58.96 30.66 7.59
C VAL A 14 -60.43 31.08 7.41
N ALA A 15 -61.31 30.82 8.39
CA ALA A 15 -62.74 31.05 8.21
C ALA A 15 -63.21 32.51 8.42
N TRP A 16 -62.33 33.47 8.74
CA TRP A 16 -62.70 34.85 9.12
C TRP A 16 -61.68 35.91 8.64
N LEU A 17 -61.22 35.85 7.39
CA LEU A 17 -60.24 36.82 6.86
C LEU A 17 -60.87 37.76 5.83
N ASN A 18 -60.60 39.07 5.93
CA ASN A 18 -60.99 40.05 4.89
C ASN A 18 -60.10 39.87 3.63
N GLY A 19 -60.52 40.41 2.48
CA GLY A 19 -59.84 40.19 1.19
C GLY A 19 -58.35 40.61 1.09
N GLU A 20 -57.87 41.47 1.99
CA GLU A 20 -56.44 41.80 2.14
C GLU A 20 -55.66 40.73 2.93
N GLU A 21 -56.31 40.16 3.95
CA GLU A 21 -55.75 39.12 4.81
C GLU A 21 -55.69 37.77 4.09
N GLU A 22 -56.66 37.45 3.22
CA GLU A 22 -56.58 36.30 2.32
C GLU A 22 -55.40 36.39 1.36
N ARG A 23 -55.15 37.58 0.80
CA ARG A 23 -53.98 37.83 -0.08
C ARG A 23 -52.68 37.72 0.68
N ALA A 24 -52.61 38.23 1.91
CA ALA A 24 -51.43 38.10 2.77
C ALA A 24 -51.16 36.62 3.12
N CYS A 25 -52.20 35.85 3.45
CA CYS A 25 -52.11 34.43 3.75
C CYS A 25 -51.68 33.62 2.52
N ALA A 26 -52.27 33.87 1.35
CA ALA A 26 -51.90 33.23 0.08
C ALA A 26 -50.44 33.56 -0.32
N ASN A 27 -50.03 34.82 -0.19
CA ASN A 27 -48.65 35.24 -0.45
C ASN A 27 -47.65 34.60 0.53
N TYR A 28 -48.02 34.47 1.80
CA TYR A 28 -47.21 33.79 2.81
C TYR A 28 -47.06 32.31 2.48
N HIS A 29 -48.14 31.60 2.13
CA HIS A 29 -48.10 30.19 1.76
C HIS A 29 -47.27 29.96 0.48
N ALA A 30 -47.44 30.81 -0.55
CA ALA A 30 -46.65 30.73 -1.78
C ALA A 30 -45.15 30.99 -1.52
N SER A 31 -44.83 31.99 -0.69
CA SER A 31 -43.44 32.33 -0.34
C SER A 31 -42.79 31.25 0.53
N SER A 32 -43.53 30.71 1.50
CA SER A 32 -43.08 29.62 2.37
C SER A 32 -42.84 28.33 1.58
N HIS A 33 -43.76 27.99 0.66
CA HIS A 33 -43.59 26.85 -0.23
C HIS A 33 -42.35 27.04 -1.12
N ARG A 34 -42.18 28.22 -1.76
CA ARG A 34 -41.01 28.54 -2.59
C ARG A 34 -39.70 28.43 -1.79
N LEU A 35 -39.65 29.01 -0.60
CA LEU A 35 -38.47 28.96 0.27
C LEU A 35 -38.15 27.53 0.71
N SER A 36 -39.15 26.71 1.01
CA SER A 36 -38.96 25.31 1.38
C SER A 36 -38.39 24.49 0.21
N THR A 37 -38.89 24.71 -1.01
CA THR A 37 -38.39 24.04 -2.21
C THR A 37 -36.97 24.49 -2.55
N GLU A 38 -36.67 25.78 -2.44
CA GLU A 38 -35.34 26.32 -2.71
C GLU A 38 -34.33 25.85 -1.65
N THR A 39 -34.73 25.79 -0.38
CA THR A 39 -33.88 25.28 0.71
C THR A 39 -33.58 23.80 0.50
N ARG A 40 -34.57 22.98 0.10
CA ARG A 40 -34.35 21.56 -0.24
C ARG A 40 -33.39 21.40 -1.41
N GLN A 41 -33.55 22.20 -2.48
CA GLN A 41 -32.64 22.20 -3.63
C GLN A 41 -31.22 22.61 -3.24
N ARG A 42 -31.05 23.67 -2.44
CA ARG A 42 -29.74 24.11 -1.95
C ARG A 42 -29.09 23.05 -1.05
N GLN A 43 -29.87 22.39 -0.19
CA GLN A 43 -29.37 21.29 0.65
C GLN A 43 -28.91 20.10 -0.20
N GLN A 44 -29.65 19.74 -1.25
CA GLN A 44 -29.23 18.71 -2.21
C GLN A 44 -27.93 19.09 -2.92
N GLN A 45 -27.82 20.31 -3.44
CA GLN A 45 -26.60 20.80 -4.08
C GLN A 45 -25.39 20.83 -3.14
N ILE A 46 -25.59 21.20 -1.87
CA ILE A 46 -24.53 21.16 -0.86
C ILE A 46 -24.10 19.70 -0.59
N ALA A 47 -25.05 18.77 -0.46
CA ALA A 47 -24.76 17.36 -0.25
C ALA A 47 -23.99 16.75 -1.42
N GLU A 48 -24.38 17.05 -2.67
CA GLU A 48 -23.67 16.64 -3.88
C GLU A 48 -22.24 17.21 -3.94
N ARG A 49 -22.07 18.51 -3.67
CA ARG A 49 -20.75 19.15 -3.62
C ARG A 49 -19.86 18.52 -2.54
N ARG A 50 -20.40 18.25 -1.36
CA ARG A 50 -19.66 17.58 -0.27
C ARG A 50 -19.26 16.16 -0.65
N ALA A 51 -20.18 15.38 -1.23
CA ALA A 51 -19.90 14.02 -1.68
C ALA A 51 -18.82 13.99 -2.76
N ASN A 52 -18.84 14.95 -3.69
CA ASN A 52 -17.81 15.07 -4.73
C ASN A 52 -16.47 15.54 -4.17
N TYR A 53 -16.47 16.44 -3.19
CA TYR A 53 -15.24 16.88 -2.51
C TYR A 53 -14.56 15.72 -1.77
N ALA A 54 -15.32 14.96 -0.97
CA ALA A 54 -14.81 13.80 -0.25
C ALA A 54 -14.18 12.76 -1.19
N LYS A 55 -14.92 12.37 -2.25
CA LYS A 55 -14.41 11.43 -3.27
C LYS A 55 -13.14 11.92 -3.96
N ASN A 56 -13.01 13.23 -4.20
CA ASN A 56 -11.82 13.81 -4.80
C ASN A 56 -10.63 13.81 -3.85
N GLN A 57 -10.86 14.09 -2.56
CA GLN A 57 -9.82 13.99 -1.54
C GLN A 57 -9.32 12.55 -1.42
N ASP A 58 -10.25 11.59 -1.26
CA ASP A 58 -9.93 10.16 -1.17
C ASP A 58 -9.14 9.69 -2.39
N PHE A 59 -9.48 10.19 -3.59
CA PHE A 59 -8.77 9.88 -4.82
C PHE A 59 -7.29 10.25 -4.75
N TYR A 60 -6.97 11.49 -4.38
CA TYR A 60 -5.58 11.95 -4.38
C TYR A 60 -4.76 11.27 -3.28
N GLU A 61 -5.33 11.11 -2.10
CA GLU A 61 -4.68 10.42 -0.99
C GLU A 61 -4.33 8.97 -1.37
N HIS A 62 -5.28 8.22 -1.94
CA HIS A 62 -5.02 6.83 -2.30
C HIS A 62 -4.11 6.70 -3.53
N ILE A 63 -4.07 7.69 -4.42
CA ILE A 63 -3.08 7.74 -5.51
C ILE A 63 -1.67 7.89 -4.95
N GLU A 64 -1.48 8.76 -3.96
CA GLU A 64 -0.20 8.93 -3.28
C GLU A 64 0.22 7.66 -2.56
N LEU A 65 -0.69 7.01 -1.82
CA LEU A 65 -0.43 5.73 -1.16
C LEU A 65 -0.10 4.62 -2.17
N HIS A 66 -0.84 4.51 -3.26
CA HIS A 66 -0.56 3.55 -4.33
C HIS A 66 0.82 3.78 -4.94
N HIS A 67 1.19 5.04 -5.21
CA HIS A 67 2.48 5.39 -5.76
C HIS A 67 3.64 5.11 -4.79
N ALA A 68 3.49 5.51 -3.52
CA ALA A 68 4.47 5.22 -2.48
C ALA A 68 4.68 3.71 -2.32
N SER A 69 3.59 2.95 -2.26
CA SER A 69 3.62 1.48 -2.16
C SER A 69 4.35 0.85 -3.35
N HIS A 70 4.12 1.34 -4.57
CA HIS A 70 4.86 0.88 -5.76
C HIS A 70 6.36 1.17 -5.67
N LEU A 71 6.76 2.37 -5.23
CA LEU A 71 8.17 2.72 -5.06
C LEU A 71 8.85 1.85 -3.98
N THR A 72 8.14 1.57 -2.88
CA THR A 72 8.62 0.68 -1.83
C THR A 72 8.79 -0.75 -2.35
N ALA A 73 7.84 -1.26 -3.15
CA ALA A 73 7.97 -2.57 -3.79
C ALA A 73 9.22 -2.63 -4.69
N ASP A 74 9.43 -1.62 -5.55
CA ASP A 74 10.61 -1.53 -6.42
C ASP A 74 11.92 -1.54 -5.61
N ALA A 75 11.96 -0.83 -4.49
CA ALA A 75 13.13 -0.83 -3.60
C ALA A 75 13.37 -2.20 -2.97
N LEU A 76 12.32 -2.87 -2.48
CA LEU A 76 12.42 -4.21 -1.90
C LEU A 76 12.88 -5.25 -2.93
N TYR A 77 12.43 -5.15 -4.18
CA TYR A 77 12.91 -6.03 -5.26
C TYR A 77 14.39 -5.81 -5.58
N LYS A 78 14.86 -4.57 -5.58
CA LYS A 78 16.30 -4.26 -5.72
C LYS A 78 17.12 -4.82 -4.57
N GLU A 79 16.61 -4.71 -3.35
CA GLU A 79 17.29 -5.26 -2.17
C GLU A 79 17.35 -6.79 -2.22
N LEU A 80 16.27 -7.45 -2.66
CA LEU A 80 16.26 -8.89 -2.88
C LEU A 80 17.27 -9.33 -3.97
N ASP A 81 17.46 -8.54 -5.02
CA ASP A 81 18.48 -8.80 -6.04
C ASP A 81 19.90 -8.69 -5.46
N ASN A 82 20.16 -7.67 -4.64
CA ASN A 82 21.42 -7.52 -3.93
C ASN A 82 21.66 -8.69 -2.96
N HIS A 83 20.62 -9.10 -2.24
CA HIS A 83 20.67 -10.26 -1.34
C HIS A 83 21.10 -11.53 -2.09
N LYS A 84 20.54 -11.81 -3.29
CA LYS A 84 20.95 -12.95 -4.12
C LYS A 84 22.45 -12.90 -4.46
N LYS A 85 22.98 -11.73 -4.82
CA LYS A 85 24.41 -11.55 -5.10
C LYS A 85 25.28 -11.88 -3.88
N ILE A 86 24.87 -11.45 -2.68
CA ILE A 86 25.57 -11.76 -1.43
C ILE A 86 25.53 -13.25 -1.15
N VAL A 87 24.38 -13.91 -1.30
CA VAL A 87 24.26 -15.38 -1.15
C VAL A 87 25.23 -16.10 -2.08
N ASP A 88 25.31 -15.70 -3.35
CA ASP A 88 26.21 -16.31 -4.33
C ASP A 88 27.70 -16.08 -4.01
N ILE A 89 28.06 -14.93 -3.42
CA ILE A 89 29.41 -14.69 -2.90
C ILE A 89 29.73 -15.66 -1.76
N PHE A 90 28.84 -15.81 -0.78
CA PHE A 90 29.09 -16.70 0.36
C PHE A 90 29.08 -18.19 -0.02
N ARG A 91 28.26 -18.60 -0.99
CA ARG A 91 28.32 -19.96 -1.56
C ARG A 91 29.68 -20.25 -2.21
N ARG A 92 30.18 -19.31 -3.02
CA ARG A 92 31.52 -19.44 -3.64
C ARG A 92 32.63 -19.47 -2.58
N LYS A 93 32.55 -18.63 -1.54
CA LYS A 93 33.49 -18.67 -0.41
C LYS A 93 33.46 -20.02 0.31
N GLN A 94 32.27 -20.52 0.65
CA GLN A 94 32.12 -21.82 1.31
C GLN A 94 32.72 -22.96 0.47
N GLN A 95 32.49 -22.96 -0.86
CA GLN A 95 33.08 -23.93 -1.77
C GLN A 95 34.62 -23.83 -1.79
N SER A 96 35.16 -22.61 -1.89
CA SER A 96 36.60 -22.36 -1.87
C SER A 96 37.25 -22.84 -0.57
N PHE A 97 36.65 -22.54 0.59
CA PHE A 97 37.10 -23.06 1.88
C PHE A 97 37.04 -24.59 1.92
N GLY A 98 35.99 -25.20 1.38
CA GLY A 98 35.88 -26.66 1.29
C GLY A 98 37.02 -27.29 0.46
N GLN A 99 37.39 -26.68 -0.66
CA GLN A 99 38.52 -27.09 -1.50
C GLN A 99 39.85 -26.94 -0.76
N CYS A 100 40.08 -25.80 -0.11
CA CYS A 100 41.27 -25.54 0.70
C CYS A 100 41.41 -26.56 1.83
N ILE A 101 40.32 -26.86 2.56
CA ILE A 101 40.30 -27.89 3.61
C ILE A 101 40.66 -29.26 3.04
N ALA A 102 40.14 -29.62 1.87
CA ALA A 102 40.46 -30.91 1.24
C ALA A 102 41.94 -31.00 0.87
N GLU A 103 42.53 -29.92 0.36
CA GLU A 103 43.94 -29.86 -0.01
C GLU A 103 44.87 -29.89 1.22
N LEU A 104 44.57 -29.09 2.25
CA LEU A 104 45.31 -29.11 3.51
C LEU A 104 45.25 -30.49 4.20
N LYS A 105 44.14 -31.24 4.06
CA LYS A 105 44.06 -32.62 4.55
C LYS A 105 45.09 -33.51 3.84
N LYS A 106 45.19 -33.43 2.50
CA LYS A 106 46.18 -34.21 1.74
C LYS A 106 47.62 -33.86 2.15
N GLN A 107 47.92 -32.57 2.29
CA GLN A 107 49.25 -32.11 2.71
C GLN A 107 49.59 -32.57 4.12
N ARG A 108 48.64 -32.52 5.06
CA ARG A 108 48.81 -33.02 6.43
C ARG A 108 49.16 -34.51 6.47
N ASP A 109 48.56 -35.30 5.56
CA ASP A 109 48.72 -36.75 5.55
C ASP A 109 50.13 -37.17 5.10
N THR A 110 50.79 -36.35 4.27
CA THR A 110 52.18 -36.56 3.83
C THR A 110 53.22 -35.84 4.70
N ALA A 111 52.82 -34.80 5.44
CA ALA A 111 53.70 -34.02 6.30
C ALA A 111 54.13 -34.77 7.59
N LYS A 112 55.29 -34.37 8.13
CA LYS A 112 55.86 -34.89 9.40
C LYS A 112 56.30 -33.75 10.32
N GLY A 113 56.46 -34.05 11.60
CA GLY A 113 57.02 -33.13 12.61
C GLY A 113 56.25 -31.81 12.72
N SER A 114 56.98 -30.71 12.89
CA SER A 114 56.45 -29.36 13.05
C SER A 114 55.59 -28.90 11.86
N HIS A 115 55.90 -29.33 10.64
CA HIS A 115 55.11 -28.97 9.45
C HIS A 115 53.69 -29.55 9.51
N LYS A 116 53.55 -30.79 9.98
CA LYS A 116 52.23 -31.41 10.19
C LYS A 116 51.40 -30.64 11.23
N GLN A 117 52.05 -30.11 12.27
CA GLN A 117 51.39 -29.32 13.30
C GLN A 117 50.90 -27.98 12.75
N ALA A 118 51.73 -27.27 11.97
CA ALA A 118 51.32 -26.02 11.31
C ALA A 118 50.11 -26.22 10.38
N ILE A 119 50.07 -27.32 9.61
CA ILE A 119 48.93 -27.63 8.75
C ILE A 119 47.66 -27.94 9.56
N ARG A 120 47.78 -28.54 10.75
CA ARG A 120 46.62 -28.76 11.65
C ARG A 120 46.02 -27.44 12.13
N GLU A 121 46.85 -26.47 12.45
CA GLU A 121 46.41 -25.13 12.86
C GLU A 121 45.72 -24.39 11.71
N GLN A 122 46.28 -24.45 10.50
CA GLN A 122 45.64 -23.91 9.30
C GLN A 122 44.30 -24.60 8.99
N LEU A 123 44.22 -25.93 9.16
CA LEU A 123 42.97 -26.67 9.02
C LEU A 123 41.90 -26.23 10.01
N GLN A 124 42.29 -25.92 11.25
CA GLN A 124 41.37 -25.44 12.27
C GLN A 124 40.79 -24.08 11.88
N GLN A 125 41.65 -23.13 11.50
CA GLN A 125 41.23 -21.80 11.04
C GLN A 125 40.32 -21.88 9.80
N MET A 126 40.66 -22.71 8.82
CA MET A 126 39.82 -22.87 7.62
C MET A 126 38.46 -23.50 7.92
N ARG A 127 38.38 -24.42 8.90
CA ARG A 127 37.10 -24.99 9.35
C ARG A 127 36.22 -23.97 10.05
N GLU A 128 36.82 -23.09 10.85
CA GLU A 128 36.11 -21.99 11.49
C GLU A 128 35.51 -21.06 10.43
N GLN A 129 36.32 -20.60 9.47
CA GLN A 129 35.84 -19.77 8.34
C GLN A 129 34.77 -20.46 7.49
N PHE A 130 34.90 -21.77 7.26
CA PHE A 130 33.88 -22.55 6.56
C PHE A 130 32.55 -22.58 7.33
N ASN A 131 32.61 -22.78 8.65
CA ASN A 131 31.43 -22.80 9.50
C ASN A 131 30.79 -21.40 9.62
N GLU A 132 31.58 -20.34 9.71
CA GLU A 132 31.09 -18.97 9.66
C GLU A 132 30.33 -18.68 8.36
N ALA A 133 30.92 -19.03 7.21
CA ALA A 133 30.25 -18.86 5.91
C ALA A 133 28.95 -19.68 5.82
N LYS A 134 28.96 -20.91 6.34
CA LYS A 134 27.77 -21.76 6.42
C LYS A 134 26.68 -21.15 7.30
N ASN A 135 27.02 -20.68 8.50
CA ASN A 135 26.06 -20.07 9.41
C ASN A 135 25.49 -18.77 8.84
N TYR A 136 26.33 -17.96 8.19
CA TYR A 136 25.87 -16.75 7.51
C TYR A 136 24.88 -17.06 6.38
N LEU A 137 25.10 -18.13 5.61
CA LEU A 137 24.14 -18.58 4.59
C LEU A 137 22.80 -19.02 5.18
N VAL A 138 22.78 -19.61 6.38
CA VAL A 138 21.53 -19.94 7.10
C VAL A 138 20.78 -18.67 7.47
N MET A 139 21.46 -17.68 8.06
CA MET A 139 20.84 -16.39 8.39
C MET A 139 20.31 -15.67 7.15
N LEU A 140 21.06 -15.69 6.03
CA LEU A 140 20.62 -15.10 4.77
C LEU A 140 19.34 -15.78 4.25
N ALA A 141 19.21 -17.10 4.42
CA ALA A 141 17.99 -17.81 4.03
C ALA A 141 16.77 -17.32 4.82
N GLU A 142 16.89 -17.09 6.12
CA GLU A 142 15.82 -16.53 6.95
C GLU A 142 15.49 -15.09 6.54
N GLN A 143 16.51 -14.25 6.32
CA GLN A 143 16.32 -12.87 5.86
C GLN A 143 15.58 -12.81 4.52
N LYS A 144 15.88 -13.72 3.59
CA LYS A 144 15.17 -13.81 2.30
C LYS A 144 13.68 -14.07 2.49
N GLU A 145 13.30 -14.97 3.39
CA GLU A 145 11.87 -15.26 3.63
C GLU A 145 11.13 -14.07 4.23
N ASN A 146 11.79 -13.30 5.10
CA ASN A 146 11.24 -12.04 5.62
C ASN A 146 11.06 -11.02 4.48
N GLN A 147 12.08 -10.81 3.65
CA GLN A 147 11.99 -9.91 2.49
C GLN A 147 10.86 -10.31 1.52
N LEU A 148 10.70 -11.61 1.25
CA LEU A 148 9.61 -12.11 0.41
C LEU A 148 8.24 -11.87 1.05
N THR A 149 8.14 -11.95 2.37
CA THR A 149 6.91 -11.64 3.10
C THR A 149 6.57 -10.15 2.98
N ASP A 150 7.54 -9.27 3.18
CA ASP A 150 7.37 -7.83 3.02
C ASP A 150 6.94 -7.46 1.58
N ILE A 151 7.57 -8.07 0.58
CA ILE A 151 7.19 -7.91 -0.83
C ILE A 151 5.74 -8.35 -1.09
N ARG A 152 5.30 -9.46 -0.51
CA ARG A 152 3.91 -9.92 -0.67
C ARG A 152 2.94 -8.94 -0.02
N GLN A 153 3.24 -8.45 1.18
CA GLN A 153 2.42 -7.48 1.90
C GLN A 153 2.30 -6.16 1.14
N ILE A 154 3.41 -5.59 0.66
CA ILE A 154 3.38 -4.32 -0.07
C ILE A 154 2.66 -4.46 -1.42
N ASN A 155 2.81 -5.60 -2.10
CA ASN A 155 2.09 -5.87 -3.34
C ASN A 155 0.58 -6.00 -3.10
N GLN A 156 0.19 -6.63 -1.99
CA GLN A 156 -1.20 -6.71 -1.58
C GLN A 156 -1.76 -5.32 -1.29
N ALA A 157 -1.07 -4.50 -0.48
CA ALA A 157 -1.47 -3.13 -0.18
C ALA A 157 -1.60 -2.28 -1.47
N THR A 158 -0.64 -2.40 -2.38
CA THR A 158 -0.68 -1.72 -3.70
C THR A 158 -1.94 -2.10 -4.48
N ARG A 159 -2.29 -3.39 -4.49
CA ARG A 159 -3.52 -3.87 -5.14
C ARG A 159 -4.77 -3.34 -4.43
N GLU A 160 -4.79 -3.33 -3.10
CA GLU A 160 -5.90 -2.81 -2.30
C GLU A 160 -6.13 -1.32 -2.58
N TYR A 161 -5.09 -0.48 -2.58
CA TYR A 161 -5.20 0.93 -2.97
C TYR A 161 -5.73 1.11 -4.39
N LYS A 162 -5.23 0.32 -5.35
CA LYS A 162 -5.70 0.36 -6.73
C LYS A 162 -7.20 0.04 -6.85
N LEU A 163 -7.67 -0.97 -6.13
CA LEU A 163 -9.09 -1.36 -6.11
C LEU A 163 -9.93 -0.33 -5.36
N TYR A 164 -9.43 0.20 -4.25
CA TYR A 164 -10.11 1.25 -3.49
C TYR A 164 -10.37 2.48 -4.36
N ILE A 165 -9.35 2.96 -5.09
CA ILE A 165 -9.46 4.09 -6.03
C ILE A 165 -10.58 3.84 -7.05
N ARG A 166 -10.64 2.63 -7.62
CA ARG A 166 -11.66 2.26 -8.62
C ARG A 166 -13.07 2.30 -8.02
N ASP A 167 -13.23 1.73 -6.82
CA ASP A 167 -14.55 1.43 -6.25
C ASP A 167 -15.15 2.60 -5.46
N HIS A 168 -14.32 3.47 -4.87
CA HIS A 168 -14.76 4.50 -3.91
C HIS A 168 -14.62 5.94 -4.43
N CYS A 169 -13.73 6.20 -5.40
CA CYS A 169 -13.43 7.57 -5.86
C CYS A 169 -14.27 8.05 -7.05
N GLY A 170 -15.40 7.40 -7.33
CA GLY A 170 -16.33 7.79 -8.41
C GLY A 170 -15.75 7.61 -9.82
N GLN A 171 -16.22 8.42 -10.78
CA GLN A 171 -15.86 8.26 -12.19
C GLN A 171 -14.36 8.45 -12.43
N LYS A 172 -13.76 9.44 -11.76
CA LYS A 172 -12.32 9.72 -11.85
C LYS A 172 -11.46 8.51 -11.46
N GLY A 173 -11.87 7.79 -10.43
CA GLY A 173 -11.23 6.56 -9.98
C GLY A 173 -11.29 5.45 -11.03
N ARG A 174 -12.48 5.24 -11.63
CA ARG A 174 -12.69 4.27 -12.71
C ARG A 174 -11.85 4.59 -13.95
N ASP A 175 -11.88 5.84 -14.40
CA ASP A 175 -11.12 6.31 -15.57
C ASP A 175 -9.61 6.12 -15.36
N TRP A 176 -9.11 6.39 -14.14
CA TRP A 176 -7.72 6.15 -13.80
C TRP A 176 -7.37 4.65 -13.85
N TYR A 177 -8.23 3.79 -13.30
CA TYR A 177 -8.04 2.34 -13.29
C TYR A 177 -8.01 1.77 -14.71
N GLU A 178 -8.98 2.14 -15.54
CA GLU A 178 -9.12 1.69 -16.93
C GLU A 178 -7.92 2.10 -17.78
N ARG A 179 -7.46 3.36 -17.68
CA ARG A 179 -6.22 3.81 -18.32
C ARG A 179 -5.01 2.97 -17.87
N GLY A 180 -4.98 2.56 -16.61
CA GLY A 180 -3.95 1.66 -16.09
C GLY A 180 -3.98 0.29 -16.75
N VAL A 181 -5.15 -0.33 -16.86
CA VAL A 181 -5.35 -1.63 -17.50
C VAL A 181 -4.97 -1.58 -18.97
N GLU A 182 -5.40 -0.55 -19.69
CA GLU A 182 -5.09 -0.39 -21.12
C GLU A 182 -3.58 -0.26 -21.36
N ARG A 183 -2.87 0.54 -20.55
CA ARG A 183 -1.40 0.61 -20.63
C ARG A 183 -0.72 -0.74 -20.40
N THR A 184 -1.23 -1.56 -19.47
CA THR A 184 -0.69 -2.90 -19.24
C THR A 184 -0.93 -3.80 -20.45
N ARG A 185 -2.15 -3.77 -21.01
CA ARG A 185 -2.52 -4.55 -22.20
C ARG A 185 -1.61 -4.22 -23.39
N LEU A 186 -1.38 -2.92 -23.66
CA LEU A 186 -0.53 -2.46 -24.75
C LEU A 186 0.95 -2.83 -24.57
N ARG A 187 1.43 -2.99 -23.34
CA ARG A 187 2.80 -3.44 -23.06
C ARG A 187 2.98 -4.96 -23.22
N SER A 188 1.89 -5.71 -23.15
CA SER A 188 1.89 -7.18 -23.26
C SER A 188 1.56 -7.71 -24.67
N ALA A 189 1.17 -6.83 -25.58
CA ALA A 189 0.95 -7.13 -27.00
C ALA A 189 2.22 -6.89 -27.81
#